data_AF-A0AAJ6D9Y4-F1
#
_entry.id   AF-A0AAJ6D9Y4-F1
#
_cell.length_a   1.000
_cell.length_b   1.000
_cell.length_c   1.000
_cell.angle_alpha   90.00
_cell.angle_beta   90.00
_cell.angle_gamma   90.00
#
_symmetry.space_group_name_H-M   'P 1'
#
loop_
_entity.id
_entity.type
_entity.pdbx_description
1 polymer ?
#
loop_
_entity_poly.entity_id
_entity_poly.type
_entity_poly.pdbx_seq_one_letter_code
_entity_poly.pdbx_strand_id
1 'polypeptide(L)'
;MSGDDPRRGLTDLIDHHAALIVELELVRQSKPKIPKTELTQLRIKELELCTTISAWPPGNRIEAYRKVEHVARILATGVALDRTTVAFVLRSVQPFFKE
;
A
#
# COMPACT_ATOMS: atom_id res chain seq x y z
N MET A 1 -6.56 25.15 -3.73
CA MET A 1 -7.04 23.77 -4.00
C MET A 1 -5.81 22.95 -4.33
N SER A 2 -5.21 22.30 -3.32
CA SER A 2 -3.97 21.55 -3.51
C SER A 2 -4.27 20.07 -3.57
N GLY A 3 -3.62 19.40 -4.53
CA GLY A 3 -3.13 18.05 -4.34
C GLY A 3 -3.99 16.95 -4.93
N ASP A 4 -3.92 16.81 -6.24
CA ASP A 4 -3.83 15.48 -6.86
C ASP A 4 -2.98 15.66 -8.12
N ASP A 5 -1.67 15.44 -7.97
CA ASP A 5 -0.77 15.38 -9.12
C ASP A 5 -0.92 13.98 -9.73
N PRO A 6 -1.51 13.83 -10.94
CA PRO A 6 -1.69 12.54 -11.61
C PRO A 6 -0.35 11.86 -11.99
N ARG A 7 0.79 12.46 -11.62
CA ARG A 7 2.14 11.95 -11.85
C ARG A 7 2.74 11.15 -10.71
N ARG A 8 2.10 11.04 -9.53
CA ARG A 8 2.57 10.09 -8.52
C ARG A 8 2.28 8.68 -9.01
N GLY A 9 3.29 8.04 -9.59
CA GLY A 9 3.17 6.71 -10.18
C GLY A 9 2.88 5.64 -9.11
N LEU A 10 2.56 4.42 -9.55
CA LEU A 10 2.32 3.30 -8.64
C LEU A 10 3.48 3.09 -7.65
N THR A 11 4.70 3.30 -8.15
CA THR A 11 5.93 3.22 -7.35
C THR A 11 5.91 4.19 -6.16
N ASP A 12 5.53 5.44 -6.39
CA ASP A 12 5.51 6.46 -5.32
C ASP A 12 4.46 6.13 -4.26
N LEU A 13 3.33 5.56 -4.66
CA LEU A 13 2.29 5.11 -3.72
C LEU A 13 2.80 3.95 -2.85
N ILE A 14 3.49 2.98 -3.45
CA ILE A 14 4.09 1.85 -2.73
C ILE A 14 5.17 2.33 -1.77
N ASP A 15 6.04 3.25 -2.19
CA ASP A 15 7.10 3.81 -1.35
C ASP A 15 6.49 4.64 -0.20
N HIS A 16 5.40 5.38 -0.46
CA HIS A 16 4.67 6.09 0.59
C HIS A 16 4.03 5.15 1.62
N HIS A 17 3.48 4.01 1.16
CA HIS A 17 2.92 3.00 2.07
C HIS A 17 3.99 2.37 2.94
N ALA A 18 5.15 2.04 2.37
CA ALA A 18 6.28 1.52 3.12
C ALA A 18 6.74 2.50 4.22
N ALA A 19 6.81 3.80 3.91
CA ALA A 19 7.15 4.83 4.90
C ALA A 19 6.12 4.92 6.03
N LEU A 20 4.82 4.85 5.69
CA LEU A 20 3.73 4.89 6.66
C LEU A 20 3.71 3.66 7.59
N ILE A 21 4.05 2.46 7.08
CA ILE A 21 4.21 1.26 7.89
C ILE A 21 5.35 1.40 8.90
N VAL A 22 6.48 2.00 8.49
CA VAL A 22 7.60 2.30 9.40
C VAL A 22 7.14 3.27 10.49
N GLU A 23 6.41 4.32 10.14
CA GLU A 23 5.86 5.28 11.09
C GLU A 23 4.91 4.60 12.10
N LEU A 24 4.00 3.75 11.63
CA LEU A 24 3.08 2.97 12.47
C LEU A 24 3.83 2.05 13.46
N GLU A 25 4.92 1.41 13.03
CA GLU A 25 5.72 0.55 13.90
C GLU A 25 6.52 1.36 14.93
N LEU A 26 7.09 2.52 14.53
CA LEU A 26 7.74 3.44 15.47
C LEU A 26 6.75 3.94 16.54
N VAL A 27 5.53 4.28 16.13
CA VAL A 27 4.44 4.69 17.03
C VAL A 27 4.10 3.55 18.00
N ARG A 28 3.99 2.31 17.52
CA ARG A 28 3.70 1.12 18.33
C ARG A 28 4.78 0.83 19.37
N GLN A 29 6.06 0.99 19.00
CA GLN A 29 7.20 0.77 19.88
C GLN A 29 7.35 1.89 20.92
N SER A 30 6.89 3.10 20.59
CA SER A 30 6.84 4.25 21.48
C SER A 30 5.74 4.08 22.54
N LYS A 31 6.09 3.54 23.73
CA LYS A 31 5.21 3.47 24.92
C LYS A 31 4.49 4.82 25.19
N PRO A 32 3.27 4.80 25.76
CA PRO A 32 2.12 5.59 25.29
C PRO A 32 2.28 7.07 25.61
N LYS A 33 2.75 7.84 24.62
CA LYS A 33 2.58 9.30 24.58
C LYS A 33 1.71 9.76 23.41
N ILE A 34 1.41 8.85 22.49
CA ILE A 34 0.70 9.18 21.26
C ILE A 34 -0.81 9.08 21.52
N PRO A 35 -1.57 10.16 21.27
CA PRO A 35 -3.02 10.14 21.37
C PRO A 35 -3.61 9.01 20.53
N LYS A 36 -4.59 8.28 21.07
CA LYS A 36 -5.31 7.21 20.33
C LYS A 36 -5.89 7.71 18.99
N THR A 37 -6.20 9.00 18.90
CA THR A 37 -6.68 9.68 17.70
C THR A 37 -5.64 9.70 16.58
N GLU A 38 -4.37 9.94 16.89
CA GLU A 38 -3.28 10.00 15.91
C GLU A 38 -2.98 8.62 15.32
N LEU A 39 -2.91 7.58 16.18
CA LEU A 39 -2.78 6.19 15.73
C LEU A 39 -3.96 5.75 14.84
N THR A 40 -5.18 6.20 15.17
CA THR A 40 -6.37 5.89 14.37
C THR A 40 -6.30 6.57 13.00
N GLN A 41 -5.86 7.83 12.94
CA GLN A 41 -5.68 8.54 11.67
C GLN A 41 -4.61 7.92 10.79
N LEU A 42 -3.48 7.48 11.36
CA LEU A 42 -2.43 6.80 10.60
C LEU A 42 -2.93 5.48 10.00
N ARG A 43 -3.75 4.72 10.74
CA ARG A 43 -4.38 3.50 10.23
C ARG A 43 -5.40 3.76 9.12
N ILE A 44 -6.19 4.83 9.23
CA ILE A 44 -7.13 5.22 8.17
C ILE A 44 -6.36 5.55 6.89
N LYS A 45 -5.31 6.39 7.00
CA LYS A 45 -4.44 6.73 5.85
C LYS A 45 -3.80 5.50 5.22
N GLU A 46 -3.38 4.54 6.04
CA GLU A 46 -2.77 3.29 5.57
C GLU A 46 -3.78 2.47 4.76
N LEU A 47 -5.01 2.34 5.25
CA LEU A 47 -6.08 1.62 4.55
C LEU A 47 -6.48 2.30 3.23
N GLU A 48 -6.62 3.62 3.24
CA GLU A 48 -6.92 4.42 2.05
C GLU A 48 -5.82 4.25 0.99
N LEU A 49 -4.56 4.29 1.40
CA LEU A 49 -3.42 4.12 0.52
C LEU A 49 -3.31 2.69 -0.03
N CYS A 50 -3.51 1.67 0.82
CA CYS A 50 -3.54 0.27 0.39
C CYS A 50 -4.66 0.01 -0.62
N THR A 51 -5.84 0.61 -0.42
CA THR A 51 -6.96 0.56 -1.36
C THR A 51 -6.58 1.22 -2.69
N THR A 52 -5.94 2.39 -2.62
CA THR A 52 -5.48 3.13 -3.80
C THR A 52 -4.47 2.32 -4.61
N ILE A 53 -3.43 1.77 -3.97
CA ILE A 53 -2.43 0.90 -4.62
C ILE A 53 -3.10 -0.32 -5.26
N SER A 54 -4.04 -0.95 -4.56
CA SER A 54 -4.77 -2.11 -5.05
C SER A 54 -5.56 -1.79 -6.33
N ALA A 55 -6.24 -0.64 -6.37
CA ALA A 55 -7.00 -0.16 -7.53
C ALA A 55 -6.11 0.32 -8.69
N TRP A 56 -4.90 0.79 -8.40
CA TRP A 56 -4.05 1.47 -9.38
C TRP A 56 -3.48 0.50 -10.44
N PRO A 57 -3.77 0.69 -11.73
CA PRO A 57 -3.25 -0.19 -12.77
C PRO A 57 -1.74 0.03 -12.96
N PRO A 58 -0.92 -1.03 -13.01
CA PRO A 58 0.49 -0.88 -13.39
C PRO A 58 0.59 -0.41 -14.85
N GLY A 59 1.48 0.54 -15.15
CA GLY A 59 1.74 1.05 -16.50
C GLY A 59 2.83 0.28 -17.23
N ASN A 60 3.64 -0.50 -16.53
CA ASN A 60 4.73 -1.30 -17.10
C ASN A 60 5.04 -2.53 -16.24
N ARG A 61 5.95 -3.39 -16.73
CA ARG A 61 6.34 -4.63 -16.06
C ARG A 61 7.04 -4.39 -14.70
N ILE A 62 7.80 -3.31 -14.55
CA ILE A 62 8.47 -2.96 -13.29
C ILE A 62 7.43 -2.61 -12.22
N GLU A 63 6.45 -1.80 -12.58
CA GLU A 63 5.32 -1.44 -11.71
C GLU A 63 4.47 -2.67 -11.34
N ALA A 64 4.24 -3.57 -12.30
CA ALA A 64 3.55 -4.83 -12.04
C ALA A 64 4.30 -5.71 -11.02
N TYR A 65 5.64 -5.83 -11.15
CA TYR A 65 6.46 -6.53 -10.16
C TYR A 65 6.39 -5.88 -8.77
N ARG A 66 6.56 -4.55 -8.69
CA ARG A 66 6.47 -3.83 -7.43
C ARG A 66 5.11 -4.00 -6.76
N LYS A 67 4.03 -4.04 -7.53
CA LYS A 67 2.68 -4.27 -7.00
C LYS A 67 2.53 -5.66 -6.37
N VAL A 68 3.07 -6.70 -7.03
CA VAL A 68 3.09 -8.06 -6.47
C VAL A 68 3.95 -8.13 -5.21
N GLU A 69 5.14 -7.53 -5.25
CA GLU A 69 6.04 -7.48 -4.11
C GLU A 69 5.41 -6.78 -2.91
N HIS A 70 4.72 -5.67 -3.15
CA HIS A 70 3.98 -4.93 -2.12
C HIS A 70 2.92 -5.81 -1.43
N VAL A 71 2.09 -6.52 -2.19
CA VAL A 71 1.11 -7.47 -1.61
C VAL A 71 1.79 -8.58 -0.81
N ALA A 72 2.89 -9.14 -1.33
CA ALA A 72 3.65 -10.17 -0.61
C ALA A 72 4.23 -9.65 0.72
N ARG A 73 4.75 -8.42 0.75
CA ARG A 73 5.25 -7.77 1.97
C ARG A 73 4.13 -7.55 2.99
N ILE A 74 2.96 -7.07 2.58
CA ILE A 74 1.81 -6.91 3.48
C ILE A 74 1.42 -8.27 4.09
N LEU A 75 1.28 -9.31 3.27
CA LEU A 75 0.93 -10.65 3.76
C LEU A 75 1.98 -11.20 4.75
N ALA A 76 3.27 -10.92 4.51
CA ALA A 76 4.36 -11.32 5.40
C ALA A 76 4.29 -10.65 6.79
N THR A 77 3.62 -9.50 6.93
CA THR A 77 3.39 -8.87 8.25
C THR A 77 2.30 -9.55 9.08
N GLY A 78 1.59 -10.55 8.51
CA GLY A 78 0.46 -11.20 9.15
C GLY A 78 -0.85 -10.42 9.04
N VAL A 79 -0.86 -9.29 8.32
CA VAL A 79 -2.09 -8.57 7.97
C VAL A 79 -2.89 -9.41 6.97
N ALA A 80 -4.14 -9.70 7.32
CA ALA A 80 -5.05 -10.39 6.42
C ALA A 80 -5.51 -9.42 5.31
N LEU A 81 -5.17 -9.75 4.06
CA LEU A 81 -5.81 -9.15 2.89
C LEU A 81 -7.00 -10.01 2.50
N ASP A 82 -8.12 -9.38 2.18
CA ASP A 82 -9.28 -10.12 1.70
C ASP A 82 -8.99 -10.73 0.31
N ARG A 83 -9.62 -11.88 0.04
CA ARG A 83 -9.40 -12.64 -1.19
C ARG A 83 -9.74 -11.82 -2.44
N THR A 84 -10.69 -10.89 -2.35
CA THR A 84 -11.13 -10.07 -3.48
C THR A 84 -10.03 -9.08 -3.85
N THR A 85 -9.42 -8.41 -2.87
CA THR A 85 -8.27 -7.51 -3.08
C THR A 85 -7.11 -8.25 -3.72
N VAL A 86 -6.74 -9.43 -3.20
CA VAL A 86 -5.65 -10.23 -3.79
C VAL A 86 -5.98 -10.63 -5.24
N ALA A 87 -7.19 -11.12 -5.50
CA ALA A 87 -7.61 -11.49 -6.85
C ALA A 87 -7.61 -10.29 -7.81
N PHE A 88 -8.02 -9.11 -7.33
CA PHE A 88 -8.00 -7.88 -8.11
C PHE A 88 -6.58 -7.47 -8.49
N VAL A 89 -5.65 -7.48 -7.52
CA VAL A 89 -4.23 -7.18 -7.79
C VAL A 89 -3.66 -8.15 -8.81
N LEU A 90 -3.84 -9.47 -8.62
CA LEU A 90 -3.32 -10.49 -9.53
C LEU A 90 -3.86 -10.33 -10.96
N ARG A 91 -5.15 -10.01 -11.12
CA ARG A 91 -5.73 -9.72 -12.45
C ARG A 91 -5.11 -8.48 -13.09
N SER A 92 -4.85 -7.43 -12.31
CA SER A 92 -4.28 -6.16 -12.81
C SER A 92 -2.84 -6.32 -13.31
N VAL A 93 -2.07 -7.26 -12.76
CA VAL A 93 -0.67 -7.48 -13.13
C VAL A 93 -0.48 -8.61 -14.16
N GLN A 94 -1.46 -9.51 -14.29
CA GLN A 94 -1.38 -10.67 -15.17
C GLN A 94 -0.92 -10.36 -16.61
N PRO A 95 -1.38 -9.27 -17.27
CA PRO A 95 -0.95 -8.96 -18.63
C PRO A 95 0.56 -8.72 -18.79
N PHE A 96 1.26 -8.33 -17.73
CA PHE A 96 2.68 -7.98 -17.75
C PHE A 96 3.62 -9.18 -17.54
N PHE A 97 3.07 -10.35 -17.26
CA PHE A 97 3.82 -11.59 -16.99
C PHE A 97 3.50 -12.73 -17.97
N LYS A 98 2.73 -12.46 -19.02
CA LYS A 98 2.50 -13.44 -20.09
C LYS A 98 3.70 -13.40 -21.04
N GLU A 99 4.26 -14.59 -21.29
CA GLU A 99 5.27 -14.83 -22.33
C GLU A 99 4.65 -14.72 -23.73
#